data_AF-A0A835LQV7-F1
#
_entry.id   AF-A0A835LQV7-F1
#
_cell.length_a   1.000
_cell.length_b   1.000
_cell.length_c   1.000
_cell.angle_alpha   90.00
_cell.angle_beta   90.00
_cell.angle_gamma   90.00
#
_symmetry.space_group_name_H-M   'P 1'
#
loop_
_entity.id
_entity.type
_entity.pdbx_description
1 polymer ?
#
loop_
_entity_poly.entity_id
_entity_poly.type
_entity_poly.pdbx_seq_one_letter_code
_entity_poly.pdbx_strand_id
1 'polypeptide(L)'
;MEPPHQAFVELNIVAAMVTIWKQRNRMTFDDKVPDLNQRKDMVQFQVEVTSRLSKGPSNRNTHDISILSFWNLSLRPRQAPKIKSCTWVPPVNNIINANTDGAACGNHGPSGIGATFKNSQK
;
A
#
# COMPACT_ATOMS: atom_id res chain seq x y z
N MET A 1 3.23 -13.53 0.81
CA MET A 1 2.29 -12.63 1.53
C MET A 1 2.13 -11.42 0.63
N GLU A 2 0.98 -11.26 -0.02
CA GLU A 2 0.75 -10.10 -0.89
C GLU A 2 0.75 -8.81 -0.07
N PRO A 3 1.37 -7.74 -0.55
CA PRO A 3 1.49 -6.54 0.25
C PRO A 3 0.14 -5.79 0.29
N PRO A 4 -0.23 -5.20 1.45
CA PRO A 4 -1.58 -4.70 1.75
C PRO A 4 -2.10 -3.56 0.85
N HIS A 5 -1.24 -3.01 -0.02
CA HIS A 5 -1.56 -1.92 -0.94
C HIS A 5 -2.08 -2.41 -2.29
N GLN A 6 -1.61 -3.56 -2.78
CA GLN A 6 -2.07 -4.16 -4.03
C GLN A 6 -3.55 -4.55 -3.89
N ALA A 7 -3.88 -5.12 -2.72
CA ALA A 7 -5.23 -5.46 -2.31
C ALA A 7 -6.21 -4.26 -2.29
N PHE A 8 -5.76 -3.02 -2.10
CA PHE A 8 -6.65 -1.83 -2.12
C PHE A 8 -7.16 -1.55 -3.53
N VAL A 9 -6.25 -1.45 -4.50
CA VAL A 9 -6.60 -1.13 -5.88
C VAL A 9 -7.38 -2.28 -6.51
N GLU A 10 -6.93 -3.51 -6.29
CA GLU A 10 -7.59 -4.72 -6.76
C GLU A 10 -9.02 -4.84 -6.22
N LEU A 11 -9.26 -4.55 -4.94
CA LEU A 11 -10.60 -4.58 -4.36
C LEU A 11 -11.56 -3.59 -5.04
N ASN A 12 -11.09 -2.36 -5.32
CA ASN A 12 -11.92 -1.35 -5.98
C ASN A 12 -12.22 -1.72 -7.44
N ILE A 13 -11.24 -2.31 -8.15
CA ILE A 13 -11.44 -2.81 -9.52
C ILE A 13 -12.45 -3.96 -9.53
N VAL A 14 -12.30 -4.94 -8.65
CA VAL A 14 -13.22 -6.08 -8.53
C VAL A 14 -14.63 -5.61 -8.18
N ALA A 15 -14.76 -4.64 -7.27
CA ALA A 15 -16.05 -4.06 -6.91
C ALA A 15 -16.75 -3.40 -8.11
N ALA A 16 -16.00 -2.65 -8.93
CA ALA A 16 -16.51 -2.07 -10.16
C ALA A 16 -16.96 -3.15 -11.17
N MET A 17 -16.12 -4.17 -11.40
CA MET A 17 -16.43 -5.27 -12.33
C MET A 17 -17.68 -6.05 -11.91
N VAL A 18 -17.80 -6.39 -10.62
CA VAL A 18 -18.96 -7.10 -10.07
C VAL A 18 -20.23 -6.27 -10.21
N THR A 19 -20.15 -4.95 -10.01
CA THR A 19 -21.30 -4.05 -10.14
C THR A 19 -21.76 -3.96 -11.59
N ILE A 20 -20.83 -3.82 -12.53
CA ILE A 20 -21.12 -3.82 -13.97
C ILE A 20 -21.78 -5.15 -14.36
N TRP A 21 -21.21 -6.28 -13.93
CA TRP A 21 -21.75 -7.60 -14.22
C TRP A 21 -23.16 -7.79 -13.66
N LYS A 22 -23.40 -7.43 -12.39
CA LYS A 22 -24.75 -7.47 -11.78
C LYS A 22 -25.74 -6.62 -12.57
N GLN A 23 -25.34 -5.43 -13.00
CA GLN A 23 -26.22 -4.55 -13.75
C GLN A 23 -26.53 -5.10 -15.14
N ARG A 24 -25.57 -5.75 -15.81
CA ARG A 24 -25.82 -6.46 -17.08
C ARG A 24 -26.80 -7.61 -16.90
N ASN A 25 -26.64 -8.41 -15.86
CA ASN A 25 -27.56 -9.51 -15.57
C ASN A 25 -28.99 -9.01 -15.31
N ARG A 26 -29.16 -7.92 -14.55
CA ARG A 26 -30.48 -7.33 -14.33
C ARG A 26 -31.16 -6.88 -15.63
N MET A 27 -30.39 -6.35 -16.58
CA MET A 27 -30.94 -5.99 -17.90
C MET A 27 -31.36 -7.22 -18.72
N THR A 28 -30.66 -8.34 -18.57
CA THR A 28 -30.95 -9.57 -19.31
C THR A 28 -32.09 -10.38 -18.69
N PHE A 29 -32.20 -10.40 -17.37
CA PHE A 29 -33.09 -11.33 -16.65
C PHE A 29 -34.24 -10.66 -15.90
N ASP A 30 -34.17 -9.37 -15.59
CA ASP A 30 -35.20 -8.67 -14.79
C ASP A 30 -36.01 -7.64 -15.61
N ASP A 31 -35.81 -7.54 -16.94
CA ASP A 31 -36.38 -6.53 -17.84
C ASP A 31 -36.26 -5.08 -17.35
N LYS A 32 -35.30 -4.83 -16.46
CA LYS A 32 -34.99 -3.50 -15.93
C LYS A 32 -33.85 -2.94 -16.75
N VAL A 33 -34.14 -1.91 -17.55
CA VAL A 33 -33.13 -1.09 -18.22
C VAL A 33 -32.94 0.21 -17.40
N PRO A 34 -32.04 0.21 -16.40
CA PRO A 34 -31.74 1.42 -15.66
C PRO A 34 -31.07 2.45 -16.58
N ASP A 35 -31.41 3.72 -16.35
CA ASP A 35 -30.81 4.85 -17.04
C ASP A 35 -29.27 4.80 -16.96
N LEU A 36 -28.59 5.28 -18.01
CA LEU A 36 -27.13 5.25 -18.07
C LEU A 36 -26.50 5.98 -16.88
N ASN A 37 -27.10 7.07 -16.40
CA ASN A 37 -26.57 7.81 -15.25
C ASN A 37 -26.75 7.01 -13.96
N GLN A 38 -27.92 6.38 -13.74
CA GLN A 38 -28.11 5.48 -12.59
C GLN A 38 -27.07 4.36 -12.57
N ARG A 39 -26.68 3.84 -13.74
CA ARG A 39 -25.64 2.80 -13.84
C ARG A 39 -24.27 3.33 -13.44
N LYS A 40 -23.91 4.55 -13.88
CA LYS A 40 -22.66 5.21 -13.48
C LYS A 40 -22.64 5.46 -11.97
N ASP A 41 -23.73 6.01 -11.43
CA ASP A 41 -23.87 6.31 -10.02
C ASP A 41 -23.75 5.06 -9.16
N MET A 42 -24.34 3.93 -9.58
CA MET A 42 -24.20 2.66 -8.87
C MET A 42 -22.76 2.15 -8.82
N VAL A 43 -22.02 2.23 -9.93
CA VAL A 43 -20.61 1.82 -9.96
C VAL A 43 -19.79 2.75 -9.06
N GLN A 44 -19.99 4.06 -9.18
CA GLN A 44 -19.28 5.05 -8.37
C GLN A 44 -19.56 4.87 -6.88
N PHE A 45 -20.82 4.65 -6.49
CA PHE A 45 -21.21 4.37 -5.11
C PHE A 45 -20.52 3.10 -4.56
N GLN A 46 -20.51 2.02 -5.33
CA GLN A 46 -19.89 0.77 -4.87
C GLN A 46 -18.38 0.92 -4.69
N VAL A 47 -17.73 1.60 -5.63
CA VAL A 47 -16.29 1.91 -5.58
C VAL A 47 -16.00 2.81 -4.36
N GLU A 48 -16.84 3.80 -4.07
CA GLU A 48 -16.67 4.64 -2.90
C GLU A 48 -16.81 3.86 -1.58
N VAL A 49 -17.84 3.02 -1.45
CA VAL A 49 -18.05 2.18 -0.25
C VAL A 49 -16.87 1.24 -0.01
N THR A 50 -16.41 0.55 -1.05
CA THR A 50 -15.29 -0.39 -0.93
C THR A 50 -13.97 0.30 -0.61
N SER A 51 -13.71 1.48 -1.20
CA SER A 51 -12.55 2.31 -0.85
C SER A 51 -12.54 2.74 0.62
N ARG A 52 -13.70 3.08 1.20
CA ARG A 52 -13.84 3.49 2.59
C ARG A 52 -13.59 2.33 3.56
N LEU A 53 -14.01 1.12 3.18
CA LEU A 53 -13.85 -0.10 3.98
C LEU A 53 -12.42 -0.64 3.95
N SER A 54 -11.69 -0.41 2.86
CA SER A 54 -10.29 -0.83 2.78
C SER A 54 -9.37 0.01 3.68
N LYS A 55 -8.63 -0.68 4.56
CA LYS A 55 -7.65 -0.10 5.49
C LYS A 55 -6.24 -0.37 4.96
N GLY A 56 -5.72 0.51 4.10
CA GLY A 56 -4.36 0.37 3.58
C GLY A 56 -3.86 1.65 2.93
N PRO A 57 -2.56 1.99 3.06
CA PRO A 57 -1.98 3.08 2.29
C PRO A 57 -1.93 2.71 0.81
N SER A 58 -2.32 3.64 -0.07
CA SER A 58 -2.18 3.45 -1.51
C SER A 58 -0.69 3.46 -1.88
N ASN A 59 -0.28 2.61 -2.83
CA ASN A 59 1.05 2.69 -3.40
C ASN A 59 1.17 3.94 -4.27
N ARG A 60 2.39 4.47 -4.42
CA ARG A 60 2.67 5.68 -5.21
C ARG A 60 2.89 5.33 -6.69
N ASN A 61 2.09 4.41 -7.22
CA ASN A 61 2.09 4.11 -8.65
C ASN A 61 1.24 5.16 -9.36
N THR A 62 1.79 5.82 -10.37
CA THR A 62 1.08 6.85 -11.14
C THR A 62 -0.13 6.29 -11.86
N HIS A 63 -0.07 5.04 -12.32
CA HIS A 63 -1.19 4.35 -12.94
C HIS A 63 -2.37 4.18 -11.99
N ASP A 64 -2.12 3.69 -10.78
CA ASP A 64 -3.18 3.48 -9.77
C ASP A 64 -3.78 4.81 -9.30
N ILE A 65 -2.95 5.86 -9.17
CA ILE A 65 -3.40 7.22 -8.87
C ILE A 65 -4.31 7.75 -9.99
N SER A 66 -4.00 7.46 -11.26
CA SER A 66 -4.82 7.89 -12.39
C SER A 66 -6.19 7.22 -12.39
N ILE A 67 -6.24 5.92 -12.09
CA ILE A 67 -7.49 5.17 -11.96
C ILE A 67 -8.32 5.74 -10.81
N LEU A 68 -7.73 5.91 -9.63
CA LEU A 68 -8.45 6.39 -8.45
C LEU A 68 -8.95 7.83 -8.63
N SER A 69 -8.17 8.68 -9.30
CA SER A 69 -8.56 10.05 -9.64
C SER A 69 -9.73 10.09 -10.62
N PHE A 70 -9.77 9.19 -11.61
CA PHE A 70 -10.91 9.09 -12.53
C PHE A 70 -12.23 8.82 -11.80
N TRP A 71 -12.18 8.06 -10.70
CA TRP A 71 -13.34 7.76 -9.85
C TRP A 71 -13.58 8.78 -8.72
N ASN A 72 -12.83 9.90 -8.67
CA ASN A 72 -12.86 10.90 -7.59
C ASN A 72 -12.65 10.29 -6.18
N LEU A 73 -11.85 9.23 -6.07
CA LEU A 73 -11.57 8.60 -4.79
C LEU A 73 -10.44 9.30 -4.04
N SER A 74 -10.63 9.52 -2.74
CA SER A 74 -9.60 10.08 -1.87
C SER A 74 -8.49 9.06 -1.61
N LEU A 75 -7.30 9.35 -2.13
CA LEU A 75 -6.08 8.61 -1.83
C LEU A 75 -5.67 8.85 -0.38
N ARG A 76 -5.43 7.78 0.39
CA ARG A 76 -4.69 7.89 1.66
C ARG A 76 -3.20 7.75 1.35
N PRO A 77 -2.42 8.84 1.29
CA PRO A 77 -1.00 8.75 1.02
C PRO A 77 -0.31 7.96 2.13
N ARG A 78 0.66 7.13 1.74
CA ARG A 78 1.55 6.49 2.70
C ARG A 78 2.30 7.58 3.48
N GLN A 79 2.42 7.41 4.80
CA GLN A 79 3.25 8.31 5.61
C GLN A 79 4.69 8.27 5.07
N ALA A 80 5.27 9.45 4.82
CA ALA A 80 6.67 9.53 4.43
C ALA A 80 7.56 8.93 5.53
N PRO A 81 8.62 8.19 5.18
CA PRO A 81 9.59 7.75 6.18
C PRO A 81 10.16 8.96 6.90
N LYS A 82 10.16 8.93 8.24
CA LYS A 82 10.74 9.99 9.06
C LYS A 82 12.24 9.77 9.15
N ILE A 83 13.02 10.74 8.66
CA ILE A 83 14.46 10.79 8.90
C ILE A 83 14.65 11.11 10.39
N LYS A 84 15.30 10.22 11.13
CA LYS A 84 15.71 10.46 12.51
C LYS A 84 17.20 10.74 12.51
N SER A 85 17.63 11.82 13.15
CA SER A 85 19.05 12.04 13.42
C SER A 85 19.55 10.91 14.33
N CYS A 86 20.70 10.36 13.98
CA CYS A 86 21.44 9.46 14.87
C CYS A 86 22.77 10.13 15.22
N THR A 87 23.04 10.28 16.51
CA THR A 87 24.36 10.71 16.96
C THR A 87 25.25 9.49 16.96
N TRP A 88 26.10 9.37 15.95
CA TRP A 88 27.12 8.33 15.92
C TRP A 88 28.31 8.78 16.76
N VAL A 89 28.66 7.98 17.77
CA VAL A 89 29.87 8.17 18.57
C VAL A 89 30.88 7.12 18.10
N PRO A 90 32.10 7.52 17.70
CA PRO A 90 33.12 6.56 17.28
C PRO A 90 33.45 5.58 18.42
N PRO A 91 33.72 4.31 18.11
CA PRO A 91 34.25 3.37 19.09
C PRO A 91 35.59 3.86 19.66
N VAL A 92 35.89 3.46 20.90
CA VAL A 92 37.21 3.71 21.53
C VAL A 92 38.31 3.06 20.68
N ASN A 93 39.52 3.65 20.68
CA ASN A 93 40.69 3.08 20.02
C ASN A 93 40.82 1.58 20.32
N ASN A 94 41.13 0.80 19.28
CA ASN A 94 41.21 -0.68 19.30
C ASN A 94 39.86 -1.41 19.43
N ILE A 95 38.73 -0.73 19.23
CA ILE A 95 37.42 -1.36 19.11
C ILE A 95 36.90 -1.22 17.68
N ILE A 96 36.60 -2.35 17.03
CA ILE A 96 35.94 -2.39 15.72
C ILE A 96 34.48 -2.76 15.95
N ASN A 97 33.56 -1.89 15.56
CA ASN A 97 32.13 -2.17 15.61
C ASN A 97 31.63 -2.50 14.20
N ALA A 98 31.20 -3.75 13.99
CA ALA A 98 30.61 -4.19 12.73
C ALA A 98 29.08 -4.22 12.87
N ASN A 99 28.41 -3.33 12.15
CA ASN A 99 26.95 -3.37 12.02
C ASN A 99 26.57 -4.08 10.72
N THR A 100 25.62 -5.01 10.79
CA THR A 100 25.00 -5.63 9.62
C THR A 100 23.60 -5.06 9.36
N ASP A 101 23.43 -3.75 9.54
CA ASP A 101 22.17 -3.05 9.30
C ASP A 101 21.68 -3.15 7.85
N GLY A 102 22.60 -3.40 6.91
CA GLY A 102 22.28 -3.76 5.52
C GLY A 102 21.87 -5.23 5.28
N ALA A 103 22.07 -6.15 6.24
CA ALA A 103 21.77 -7.58 6.06
C ALA A 103 20.30 -7.93 6.39
N ALA A 104 19.55 -7.01 6.99
CA ALA A 104 18.13 -7.15 7.30
C ALA A 104 17.25 -6.89 6.08
N CYS A 105 17.52 -7.56 4.96
CA CYS A 105 16.70 -7.43 3.77
C CYS A 105 15.32 -8.07 4.03
N GLY A 106 14.32 -7.25 4.36
CA GLY A 106 12.91 -7.66 4.46
C GLY A 106 12.35 -7.88 5.87
N ASN A 107 13.14 -7.70 6.94
CA ASN A 107 12.63 -7.83 8.31
C ASN A 107 12.55 -6.45 9.01
N HIS A 108 11.33 -5.96 9.21
CA HIS A 108 11.07 -4.65 9.83
C HIS A 108 11.13 -4.67 11.38
N GLY A 109 11.37 -5.84 11.98
CA GLY A 109 11.62 -5.95 13.43
C GLY A 109 13.03 -5.48 13.81
N PRO A 110 13.40 -5.54 15.11
CA PRO A 110 14.78 -5.29 15.56
C PRO A 110 15.69 -6.41 15.06
N SER A 111 16.06 -6.33 13.79
CA SER A 111 16.92 -7.27 13.08
C SER A 111 18.22 -6.55 12.78
N GLY A 112 19.03 -6.37 13.81
CA GLY A 112 20.40 -5.95 13.69
C GLY A 112 21.22 -6.87 14.57
N ILE A 113 22.19 -7.58 14.00
CA ILE A 113 23.28 -8.17 14.77
C ILE A 113 24.46 -7.20 14.64
N GLY A 114 24.98 -6.79 15.78
CA GLY A 114 26.21 -6.02 15.89
C GLY A 114 27.26 -6.88 16.58
N ALA A 115 28.50 -6.83 16.10
CA ALA A 115 29.63 -7.47 16.77
C ALA A 115 30.69 -6.44 17.09
N THR A 116 31.21 -6.49 18.31
CA THR A 116 32.28 -5.62 18.78
C THR A 116 33.55 -6.44 18.94
N PHE A 117 34.56 -6.13 18.15
CA PHE A 117 35.86 -6.80 18.19
C PHE A 117 36.90 -5.90 18.86
N LYS A 118 37.71 -6.48 19.75
CA LYS A 118 38.91 -5.81 20.26
C LYS A 118 40.08 -6.14 19.33
N ASN A 119 40.67 -5.12 18.74
CA ASN A 119 41.92 -5.26 17.99
C ASN A 119 43.08 -5.37 18.99
N SER A 120 43.82 -6.48 18.96
CA SER A 120 44.96 -6.72 19.85
C SER A 120 46.30 -6.32 19.23
N GLN A 121 46.31 -5.64 18.08
CA GLN A 121 47.55 -5.14 17.51
C GLN A 121 48.19 -4.11 18.46
N LYS A 122 49.30 -4.54 19.03
CA LYS A 122 50.21 -3.81 19.90
C LYS A 122 51.34 -3.26 19.07
#